data_AF-A0A9E4E6J8-F1
#
_entry.id   AF-A0A9E4E6J8-F1
#
_cell.length_a   1.000
_cell.length_b   1.000
_cell.length_c   1.000
_cell.angle_alpha   90.00
_cell.angle_beta   90.00
_cell.angle_gamma   90.00
#
_symmetry.space_group_name_H-M   'P 1'
#
loop_
_entity.id
_entity.type
_entity.pdbx_description
1 polymer ?
#
loop_
_entity_poly.entity_id
_entity_poly.type
_entity_poly.pdbx_seq_one_letter_code
_entity_poly.pdbx_strand_id
1 'polypeptide(L)'
;MTTMITSFLSEQQIVDYHEDGYLIIRNVLSAKEADELRRTVVQQVQRGAYPSTLTYPQPAKYTVSGNRLADPGLAAIAEHPTVIGAVESVLGQSAFLTAYVAYLRTPGDKGAGAHCDYKRWRPVGSSMNWVFAIIPLTDFNTEYGPFLVSPKSHKLTQIIDPDAHILDLTKPNPEELLPFIDPELKAGDLLVVNEHVWHKAPAGTTTENRCGIFNKYCAVDAPPAAGYYPYSPDALDALSDNGKRIIPVCFDKPITTTRLLIESLSGQESRFLLHHNVETGTWELPGGEGWEEEKLVGWDVGSRIGLLQELTRTQLGLEVPWMSYIEDIENTDGVCRIYGFSDKQLETDALANGNYDWFTKSQLQHYLSENDTICRTVETWHQSGIIRGKGKACHQSREQFA
;
A
#
# COMPACT_ATOMS: atom_id res chain seq x y z
N MET A 1 0.30 9.35 -21.72
CA MET A 1 -1.00 9.14 -22.40
C MET A 1 -1.81 8.24 -21.50
N THR A 2 -2.87 8.75 -20.88
CA THR A 2 -3.77 7.94 -20.07
C THR A 2 -4.52 7.03 -21.03
N THR A 3 -4.20 5.74 -21.01
CA THR A 3 -4.94 4.75 -21.80
C THR A 3 -6.38 4.77 -21.28
N MET A 4 -7.32 5.27 -22.08
CA MET A 4 -8.74 5.29 -21.72
C MET A 4 -9.20 3.84 -21.52
N ILE A 5 -9.35 3.42 -20.27
CA ILE A 5 -9.90 2.10 -19.94
C ILE A 5 -11.39 2.14 -20.21
N THR A 6 -11.89 1.17 -20.96
CA THR A 6 -13.33 0.97 -21.09
C THR A 6 -13.85 0.39 -19.78
N SER A 7 -14.73 1.12 -19.11
CA SER A 7 -15.26 0.69 -17.80
C SER A 7 -16.02 -0.64 -17.93
N PHE A 8 -15.68 -1.58 -17.06
CA PHE A 8 -16.38 -2.86 -16.90
C PHE A 8 -17.72 -2.69 -16.17
N LEU A 9 -17.82 -1.65 -15.34
CA LEU A 9 -19.00 -1.34 -14.54
C LEU A 9 -19.95 -0.41 -15.32
N SER A 10 -21.25 -0.55 -15.06
CA SER A 10 -22.24 0.41 -15.55
C SER A 10 -22.04 1.78 -14.88
N GLU A 11 -22.50 2.84 -15.54
CA GLU A 11 -22.46 4.20 -14.99
C GLU A 11 -23.14 4.27 -13.61
N GLN A 12 -24.27 3.58 -13.44
CA GLN A 12 -24.97 3.54 -12.15
C GLN A 12 -24.13 2.88 -11.05
N GLN A 13 -23.44 1.77 -11.34
CA GLN A 13 -22.56 1.12 -10.36
C GLN A 13 -21.40 2.02 -9.94
N ILE A 14 -20.86 2.82 -10.86
CA ILE A 14 -19.82 3.82 -10.55
C ILE A 14 -20.38 4.93 -9.67
N VAL A 15 -21.57 5.45 -9.99
CA VAL A 15 -22.26 6.46 -9.17
C VAL A 15 -22.52 5.94 -7.76
N ASP A 16 -23.05 4.73 -7.63
CA ASP A 16 -23.35 4.09 -6.34
C ASP A 16 -22.07 3.89 -5.53
N TYR A 17 -20.98 3.45 -6.17
CA TYR A 17 -19.67 3.32 -5.52
C TYR A 17 -19.14 4.65 -4.97
N HIS A 18 -19.22 5.73 -5.75
CA HIS A 18 -18.78 7.05 -5.26
C HIS A 18 -19.69 7.60 -4.16
N GLU A 19 -20.98 7.26 -4.18
CA GLU A 19 -21.93 7.70 -3.17
C GLU A 19 -21.77 6.95 -1.86
N ASP A 20 -21.73 5.62 -1.89
CA ASP A 20 -21.77 4.75 -0.72
C ASP A 20 -20.39 4.23 -0.29
N GLY A 21 -19.39 4.31 -1.17
CA GLY A 21 -17.99 3.92 -0.92
C GLY A 21 -17.69 2.46 -1.22
N TYR A 22 -18.69 1.68 -1.64
CA TYR A 22 -18.51 0.28 -1.99
C TYR A 22 -19.53 -0.17 -3.04
N LEU A 23 -19.26 -1.29 -3.70
CA LEU A 23 -20.20 -1.94 -4.62
C LEU A 23 -20.04 -3.46 -4.55
N ILE A 24 -21.08 -4.18 -4.99
CA ILE A 24 -21.09 -5.64 -5.00
C ILE A 24 -21.32 -6.15 -6.42
N ILE A 25 -20.51 -7.10 -6.86
CA ILE A 25 -20.73 -7.89 -8.07
C ILE A 25 -21.03 -9.31 -7.64
N ARG A 26 -22.21 -9.80 -8.00
CA ARG A 26 -22.71 -11.09 -7.53
C ARG A 26 -22.20 -12.23 -8.41
N ASN A 27 -21.95 -13.39 -7.81
CA ASN A 27 -21.62 -14.64 -8.50
C ASN A 27 -20.39 -14.51 -9.44
N VAL A 28 -19.32 -13.86 -8.98
CA VAL A 28 -18.05 -13.78 -9.73
C VAL A 28 -17.40 -15.16 -9.83
N LEU A 29 -17.42 -15.91 -8.73
CA LEU A 29 -17.10 -17.33 -8.72
C LEU A 29 -18.40 -18.14 -8.57
N SER A 30 -18.47 -19.27 -9.26
CA SER A 30 -19.46 -20.29 -8.96
C SER A 30 -19.23 -20.87 -7.56
N ALA A 31 -20.26 -21.48 -6.98
CA ALA A 31 -20.15 -22.16 -5.69
C ALA A 31 -19.05 -23.24 -5.67
N LYS A 32 -18.82 -23.91 -6.82
CA LYS A 32 -17.76 -24.91 -6.97
C LYS A 32 -16.36 -24.26 -6.94
N GLU A 33 -16.16 -23.19 -7.70
CA GLU A 33 -14.87 -22.47 -7.74
C GLU A 33 -14.53 -21.85 -6.37
N ALA A 34 -15.52 -21.24 -5.71
CA ALA A 34 -15.35 -20.69 -4.38
C ALA A 34 -14.95 -21.76 -3.35
N ASP A 35 -15.60 -22.94 -3.39
CA ASP A 35 -15.29 -24.06 -2.50
C ASP A 35 -13.93 -24.73 -2.81
N GLU A 36 -13.55 -24.83 -4.09
CA GLU A 36 -12.21 -25.30 -4.49
C GLU A 36 -11.11 -24.37 -3.98
N LEU A 37 -11.26 -23.05 -4.18
CA LEU A 37 -10.32 -22.06 -3.67
C LEU A 37 -10.28 -22.05 -2.13
N ARG A 38 -11.44 -22.22 -1.47
CA ARG A 38 -11.50 -22.38 0.00
C ARG A 38 -10.65 -23.54 0.48
N ARG A 39 -10.76 -24.71 -0.17
CA ARG A 39 -9.96 -25.90 0.17
C ARG A 39 -8.47 -25.61 -0.01
N THR A 40 -8.07 -24.93 -1.08
CA THR A 40 -6.68 -24.51 -1.30
C THR A 40 -6.20 -23.62 -0.16
N VAL A 41 -6.96 -22.58 0.23
CA VAL A 41 -6.58 -21.71 1.36
C VAL A 41 -6.43 -22.50 2.67
N VAL A 42 -7.37 -23.40 2.97
CA VAL A 42 -7.28 -24.27 4.17
C VAL A 42 -6.00 -25.11 4.15
N GLN A 43 -5.66 -25.72 3.01
CA GLN A 43 -4.43 -26.49 2.86
C GLN A 43 -3.19 -25.62 3.05
N GLN A 44 -3.18 -24.41 2.51
CA GLN A 44 -2.06 -23.48 2.69
C GLN A 44 -1.89 -23.06 4.15
N VAL A 45 -2.99 -22.82 4.87
CA VAL A 45 -2.96 -22.52 6.31
C VAL A 45 -2.43 -23.70 7.12
N GLN A 46 -2.83 -24.94 6.79
CA GLN A 46 -2.32 -26.15 7.44
C GLN A 46 -0.82 -26.36 7.27
N ARG A 47 -0.23 -25.87 6.17
CA ARG A 47 1.22 -25.89 5.93
C ARG A 47 1.98 -24.78 6.68
N GLY A 48 1.26 -23.88 7.34
CA GLY A 48 1.77 -22.73 8.06
C GLY A 48 1.05 -21.46 7.61
N ALA A 49 0.90 -20.47 8.47
CA ALA A 49 0.31 -19.18 8.12
C ALA A 49 0.81 -18.12 9.10
N TYR A 50 0.61 -16.85 8.76
CA TYR A 50 0.84 -15.77 9.72
C TYR A 50 -0.35 -15.64 10.70
N PRO A 51 -0.09 -15.32 11.98
CA PRO A 51 1.23 -15.25 12.61
C PRO A 51 1.82 -16.65 12.86
N SER A 52 3.13 -16.78 12.70
CA SER A 52 3.88 -18.04 12.83
C SER A 52 3.84 -18.64 14.26
N THR A 53 3.42 -17.86 15.24
CA THR A 53 3.25 -18.29 16.63
C THR A 53 1.95 -19.09 16.87
N LEU A 54 1.04 -19.12 15.91
CA LEU A 54 -0.22 -19.85 16.01
C LEU A 54 -0.15 -21.18 15.28
N THR A 55 -0.78 -22.21 15.87
CA THR A 55 -0.91 -23.53 15.25
C THR A 55 -2.36 -23.77 14.87
N TYR A 56 -2.63 -24.02 13.59
CA TYR A 56 -3.97 -24.43 13.14
C TYR A 56 -4.38 -25.77 13.80
N PRO A 57 -5.63 -25.96 14.29
CA PRO A 57 -6.81 -25.09 14.17
C PRO A 57 -7.17 -24.32 15.45
N GLN A 58 -6.21 -23.78 16.20
CA GLN A 58 -6.52 -22.95 17.38
C GLN A 58 -7.48 -21.80 17.03
N PRO A 59 -8.38 -21.37 17.94
CA PRO A 59 -9.28 -20.23 17.71
C PRO A 59 -8.54 -18.93 17.40
N ALA A 60 -8.48 -18.53 16.12
CA ALA A 60 -7.72 -17.37 15.66
C ALA A 60 -8.00 -17.00 14.19
N LYS A 61 -7.40 -15.89 13.76
CA LYS A 61 -7.24 -15.51 12.36
C LYS A 61 -5.88 -15.93 11.82
N TYR A 62 -5.89 -16.77 10.80
CA TYR A 62 -4.73 -17.18 10.00
C TYR A 62 -4.69 -16.39 8.69
N THR A 63 -3.48 -16.03 8.26
CA THR A 63 -3.24 -15.20 7.08
C THR A 63 -2.24 -15.88 6.14
N VAL A 64 -2.65 -16.07 4.89
CA VAL A 64 -1.78 -16.44 3.77
C VAL A 64 -1.65 -15.19 2.89
N SER A 65 -0.47 -14.62 2.74
CA SER A 65 -0.32 -13.28 2.15
C SER A 65 0.98 -13.09 1.37
N GLY A 66 1.02 -11.99 0.61
CA GLY A 66 2.22 -11.53 -0.09
C GLY A 66 2.69 -12.55 -1.13
N ASN A 67 3.97 -12.94 -1.05
CA ASN A 67 4.60 -13.89 -1.97
C ASN A 67 4.01 -15.31 -1.94
N ARG A 68 3.14 -15.62 -0.97
CA ARG A 68 2.32 -16.84 -1.00
C ARG A 68 1.27 -16.83 -2.12
N LEU A 69 1.12 -15.72 -2.85
CA LEU A 69 0.48 -15.69 -4.17
C LEU A 69 1.01 -16.82 -5.08
N ALA A 70 2.31 -17.13 -5.00
CA ALA A 70 2.96 -18.19 -5.78
C ALA A 70 2.53 -19.61 -5.39
N ASP A 71 1.86 -19.79 -4.24
CA ASP A 71 1.41 -21.12 -3.83
C ASP A 71 0.38 -21.67 -4.85
N PRO A 72 0.43 -22.98 -5.17
CA PRO A 72 -0.43 -23.56 -6.19
C PRO A 72 -1.92 -23.27 -5.98
N GLY A 73 -2.57 -22.76 -7.02
CA GLY A 73 -4.01 -22.48 -7.04
C GLY A 73 -4.44 -21.15 -6.43
N LEU A 74 -3.50 -20.28 -6.03
CA LEU A 74 -3.81 -18.98 -5.44
C LEU A 74 -3.72 -17.80 -6.42
N ALA A 75 -2.79 -17.80 -7.37
CA ALA A 75 -2.52 -16.63 -8.21
C ALA A 75 -3.72 -16.16 -9.06
N ALA A 76 -4.49 -17.09 -9.62
CA ALA A 76 -5.54 -16.79 -10.60
C ALA A 76 -6.61 -15.80 -10.09
N ILE A 77 -6.93 -15.81 -8.79
CA ILE A 77 -7.93 -14.90 -8.24
C ILE A 77 -7.45 -13.43 -8.21
N ALA A 78 -6.13 -13.21 -8.12
CA ALA A 78 -5.55 -11.87 -8.08
C ALA A 78 -5.63 -11.16 -9.44
N GLU A 79 -5.69 -11.91 -10.53
CA GLU A 79 -5.78 -11.41 -11.91
C GLU A 79 -7.14 -11.73 -12.58
N HIS A 80 -8.13 -12.18 -11.80
CA HIS A 80 -9.43 -12.56 -12.34
C HIS A 80 -10.06 -11.39 -13.14
N PRO A 81 -10.51 -11.60 -14.41
CA PRO A 81 -10.94 -10.49 -15.28
C PRO A 81 -12.03 -9.60 -14.69
N THR A 82 -13.01 -10.17 -14.00
CA THR A 82 -14.06 -9.39 -13.31
C THR A 82 -13.51 -8.59 -12.13
N VAL A 83 -12.50 -9.11 -11.42
CA VAL A 83 -11.88 -8.41 -10.28
C VAL A 83 -11.10 -7.22 -10.79
N ILE A 84 -10.18 -7.46 -11.73
CA ILE A 84 -9.36 -6.39 -12.35
C ILE A 84 -10.25 -5.37 -13.06
N GLY A 85 -11.23 -5.83 -13.85
CA GLY A 85 -12.18 -4.95 -14.52
C GLY A 85 -12.93 -4.03 -13.55
N ALA A 86 -13.45 -4.58 -12.44
CA ALA A 86 -14.15 -3.78 -11.42
C ALA A 86 -13.23 -2.80 -10.71
N VAL A 87 -12.03 -3.25 -10.30
CA VAL A 87 -11.00 -2.44 -9.64
C VAL A 87 -10.58 -1.27 -10.52
N GLU A 88 -10.22 -1.53 -11.78
CA GLU A 88 -9.77 -0.49 -12.71
C GLU A 88 -10.90 0.46 -13.10
N SER A 89 -12.16 -0.01 -13.11
CA SER A 89 -13.33 0.84 -13.35
C SER A 89 -13.53 1.87 -12.25
N VAL A 90 -13.37 1.48 -10.97
CA VAL A 90 -13.54 2.42 -9.85
C VAL A 90 -12.31 3.29 -9.58
N LEU A 91 -11.12 2.81 -9.93
CA LEU A 91 -9.88 3.61 -9.89
C LEU A 91 -9.78 4.58 -11.09
N GLY A 92 -10.52 4.30 -12.17
CA GLY A 92 -10.52 5.07 -13.42
C GLY A 92 -9.28 4.83 -14.30
N GLN A 93 -8.43 3.86 -13.95
CA GLN A 93 -7.17 3.57 -14.62
C GLN A 93 -6.61 2.20 -14.23
N SER A 94 -5.46 1.84 -14.78
CA SER A 94 -4.81 0.57 -14.49
C SER A 94 -4.42 0.46 -13.02
N ALA A 95 -4.32 -0.78 -12.53
CA ALA A 95 -4.05 -1.03 -11.13
C ALA A 95 -2.83 -1.95 -10.90
N PHE A 96 -2.15 -1.70 -9.78
CA PHE A 96 -1.15 -2.57 -9.20
C PHE A 96 -1.70 -3.30 -7.97
N LEU A 97 -1.41 -4.58 -7.83
CA LEU A 97 -1.65 -5.37 -6.63
C LEU A 97 -0.65 -4.94 -5.56
N THR A 98 -1.14 -4.30 -4.50
CA THR A 98 -0.33 -3.92 -3.34
C THR A 98 -0.38 -4.97 -2.23
N ALA A 99 -1.41 -5.81 -2.23
CA ALA A 99 -1.59 -6.86 -1.24
C ALA A 99 -2.32 -8.07 -1.82
N TYR A 100 -1.68 -9.24 -1.74
CA TYR A 100 -2.38 -10.51 -1.83
C TYR A 100 -2.66 -11.02 -0.42
N VAL A 101 -3.92 -11.34 -0.09
CA VAL A 101 -4.27 -11.86 1.23
C VAL A 101 -5.43 -12.83 1.15
N ALA A 102 -5.27 -14.01 1.73
CA ALA A 102 -6.36 -14.91 2.11
C ALA A 102 -6.45 -14.99 3.63
N TYR A 103 -7.64 -14.75 4.18
CA TYR A 103 -7.92 -14.93 5.60
C TYR A 103 -8.73 -16.19 5.84
N LEU A 104 -8.32 -16.93 6.88
CA LEU A 104 -9.10 -18.02 7.46
C LEU A 104 -9.29 -17.70 8.95
N ARG A 105 -10.55 -17.62 9.40
CA ARG A 105 -10.89 -17.50 10.81
C ARG A 105 -11.49 -18.82 11.27
N THR A 106 -10.88 -19.43 12.28
CA THR A 106 -11.40 -20.65 12.92
C THR A 106 -12.50 -20.31 13.92
N PRO A 107 -13.37 -21.28 14.27
CA PRO A 107 -14.36 -21.11 15.33
C PRO A 107 -13.73 -20.60 16.63
N GLY A 108 -14.40 -19.64 17.26
CA GLY A 108 -13.93 -18.99 18.49
C GLY A 108 -13.00 -17.78 18.28
N ASP A 109 -12.64 -17.46 17.03
CA ASP A 109 -12.05 -16.15 16.70
C ASP A 109 -13.03 -15.01 17.05
N LYS A 110 -12.51 -13.91 17.61
CA LYS A 110 -13.32 -12.79 18.13
C LYS A 110 -13.73 -11.77 17.08
N GLY A 111 -13.35 -11.96 15.81
CA GLY A 111 -13.60 -10.99 14.75
C GLY A 111 -12.63 -9.80 14.80
N ALA A 112 -13.08 -8.66 14.27
CA ALA A 112 -12.36 -7.38 14.28
C ALA A 112 -13.35 -6.24 14.55
N GLY A 113 -12.88 -5.24 15.32
CA GLY A 113 -13.61 -4.01 15.59
C GLY A 113 -13.73 -3.11 14.35
N ALA A 114 -14.49 -2.02 14.50
CA ALA A 114 -14.66 -1.02 13.45
C ALA A 114 -13.31 -0.34 13.14
N HIS A 115 -12.93 -0.28 11.87
CA HIS A 115 -11.73 0.41 11.41
C HIS A 115 -11.83 0.77 9.93
N CYS A 116 -10.95 1.67 9.50
CA CYS A 116 -10.60 1.95 8.11
C CYS A 116 -9.20 1.37 7.83
N ASP A 117 -8.96 0.93 6.60
CA ASP A 117 -7.73 0.22 6.25
C ASP A 117 -6.63 1.08 5.60
N TYR A 118 -6.93 2.36 5.32
CA TYR A 118 -5.92 3.37 5.02
C TYR A 118 -5.01 3.59 6.22
N LYS A 119 -3.72 3.29 6.05
CA LYS A 119 -2.69 3.27 7.10
C LYS A 119 -1.38 3.79 6.50
N ARG A 120 -1.02 5.04 6.82
CA ARG A 120 0.13 5.76 6.23
C ARG A 120 1.51 5.11 6.43
N TRP A 121 1.62 4.16 7.36
CA TRP A 121 2.87 3.46 7.66
C TRP A 121 3.00 2.10 6.97
N ARG A 122 1.99 1.68 6.20
CA ARG A 122 1.89 0.34 5.63
C ARG A 122 2.09 0.36 4.12
N PRO A 123 3.04 -0.43 3.58
CA PRO A 123 3.17 -0.64 2.13
C PRO A 123 1.82 -1.00 1.48
N VAL A 124 1.06 -1.91 2.08
CA VAL A 124 -0.23 -2.38 1.55
C VAL A 124 -1.41 -1.41 1.75
N GLY A 125 -1.23 -0.21 2.30
CA GLY A 125 -2.36 0.65 2.69
C GLY A 125 -2.09 2.15 2.77
N SER A 126 -0.98 2.63 2.21
CA SER A 126 -0.58 4.04 2.26
C SER A 126 -0.66 4.75 0.90
N SER A 127 -1.23 4.12 -0.13
CA SER A 127 -1.55 4.79 -1.40
C SER A 127 -2.72 5.76 -1.17
N MET A 128 -2.78 6.83 -1.97
CA MET A 128 -3.86 7.82 -1.95
C MET A 128 -5.04 7.45 -2.87
N ASN A 129 -4.91 6.38 -3.66
CA ASN A 129 -5.96 5.91 -4.54
C ASN A 129 -5.85 4.39 -4.71
N TRP A 130 -6.50 3.65 -3.84
CA TRP A 130 -6.54 2.21 -3.80
C TRP A 130 -7.90 1.69 -3.32
N VAL A 131 -8.16 0.43 -3.66
CA VAL A 131 -9.41 -0.26 -3.34
C VAL A 131 -9.14 -1.62 -2.74
N PHE A 132 -10.07 -2.04 -1.90
CA PHE A 132 -10.08 -3.34 -1.27
C PHE A 132 -11.06 -4.26 -2.00
N ALA A 133 -10.55 -5.32 -2.62
CA ALA A 133 -11.34 -6.33 -3.31
C ALA A 133 -11.47 -7.58 -2.42
N ILE A 134 -12.70 -7.87 -2.00
CA ILE A 134 -13.03 -8.93 -1.06
C ILE A 134 -13.89 -9.98 -1.76
N ILE A 135 -13.47 -11.24 -1.70
CA ILE A 135 -14.21 -12.38 -2.25
C ILE A 135 -14.44 -13.38 -1.11
N PRO A 136 -15.67 -13.49 -0.58
CA PRO A 136 -15.99 -14.52 0.39
C PRO A 136 -15.86 -15.90 -0.26
N LEU A 137 -15.23 -16.83 0.45
CA LEU A 137 -15.17 -18.25 0.07
C LEU A 137 -16.10 -19.11 0.92
N THR A 138 -16.75 -18.47 1.90
CA THR A 138 -17.92 -18.92 2.65
C THR A 138 -18.90 -17.74 2.69
N ASP A 139 -20.19 -17.99 2.90
CA ASP A 139 -21.14 -16.91 3.15
C ASP A 139 -20.65 -16.03 4.31
N PHE A 140 -20.64 -14.71 4.13
CA PHE A 140 -20.37 -13.76 5.23
C PHE A 140 -21.69 -13.33 5.83
N ASN A 141 -22.41 -14.29 6.42
CA ASN A 141 -23.67 -14.10 7.12
C ASN A 141 -23.45 -14.08 8.65
N THR A 142 -24.53 -13.97 9.43
CA THR A 142 -24.47 -13.98 10.90
C THR A 142 -23.85 -15.24 11.50
N GLU A 143 -23.97 -16.39 10.83
CA GLU A 143 -23.41 -17.66 11.29
C GLU A 143 -21.89 -17.69 11.14
N TYR A 144 -21.35 -17.32 9.98
CA TYR A 144 -19.89 -17.29 9.77
C TYR A 144 -19.23 -16.02 10.34
N GLY A 145 -19.98 -14.93 10.46
CA GLY A 145 -19.49 -13.60 10.77
C GLY A 145 -19.58 -12.70 9.53
N PRO A 146 -20.44 -11.67 9.52
CA PRO A 146 -20.59 -10.80 8.36
C PRO A 146 -19.38 -9.89 8.16
N PHE A 147 -19.29 -9.28 6.98
CA PHE A 147 -18.41 -8.14 6.74
C PHE A 147 -19.27 -6.89 6.65
N LEU A 148 -19.40 -6.18 7.76
CA LEU A 148 -20.25 -5.01 7.85
C LEU A 148 -19.52 -3.76 7.34
N VAL A 149 -20.23 -2.91 6.63
CA VAL A 149 -19.74 -1.62 6.11
C VAL A 149 -20.55 -0.47 6.70
N SER A 150 -19.91 0.67 6.93
CA SER A 150 -20.60 1.94 7.22
C SER A 150 -20.65 2.74 5.91
N PRO A 151 -21.80 2.81 5.21
CA PRO A 151 -21.90 3.52 3.95
C PRO A 151 -21.51 4.98 4.09
N LYS A 152 -20.96 5.58 3.03
CA LYS A 152 -20.57 7.00 2.96
C LYS A 152 -19.43 7.41 3.89
N SER A 153 -18.90 6.48 4.71
CA SER A 153 -17.84 6.78 5.68
C SER A 153 -16.51 7.16 5.03
N HIS A 154 -16.28 6.83 3.75
CA HIS A 154 -15.14 7.32 2.99
C HIS A 154 -15.12 8.83 2.83
N LYS A 155 -16.28 9.49 2.90
CA LYS A 155 -16.42 10.95 2.79
C LYS A 155 -16.03 11.71 4.07
N LEU A 156 -15.80 10.99 5.18
CA LEU A 156 -15.38 11.58 6.46
C LEU A 156 -13.88 11.94 6.48
N THR A 157 -13.11 11.39 5.54
CA THR A 157 -11.71 11.73 5.31
C THR A 157 -11.64 12.64 4.08
N GLN A 158 -10.95 13.77 4.20
CA GLN A 158 -10.85 14.77 3.12
C GLN A 158 -9.39 15.16 2.89
N ILE A 159 -9.05 15.47 1.64
CA ILE A 159 -7.76 16.06 1.29
C ILE A 159 -7.71 17.48 1.86
N ILE A 160 -6.64 17.80 2.60
CA ILE A 160 -6.48 19.10 3.27
C ILE A 160 -6.23 20.22 2.26
N ASP A 161 -5.32 19.97 1.31
CA ASP A 161 -4.95 20.90 0.24
C ASP A 161 -4.84 20.12 -1.09
N PRO A 162 -5.85 20.22 -1.98
CA PRO A 162 -5.85 19.52 -3.26
C PRO A 162 -4.77 19.99 -4.24
N ASP A 163 -4.24 21.20 -4.05
CA ASP A 163 -3.20 21.78 -4.91
C ASP A 163 -1.78 21.46 -4.39
N ALA A 164 -1.67 20.81 -3.23
CA ALA A 164 -0.39 20.41 -2.67
C ALA A 164 0.28 19.32 -3.53
N HIS A 165 1.60 19.45 -3.69
CA HIS A 165 2.40 18.44 -4.40
C HIS A 165 2.34 17.07 -3.72
N ILE A 166 2.38 17.05 -2.38
CA ILE A 166 2.24 15.85 -1.55
C ILE A 166 1.01 15.99 -0.66
N LEU A 167 0.03 15.11 -0.86
CA LEU A 167 -1.28 15.20 -0.25
C LEU A 167 -1.27 14.77 1.21
N ASP A 168 -2.14 15.43 1.97
CA ASP A 168 -2.44 15.15 3.36
C ASP A 168 -3.96 15.04 3.54
N LEU A 169 -4.39 14.40 4.62
CA LEU A 169 -5.77 14.03 4.88
C LEU A 169 -6.19 14.46 6.28
N THR A 170 -7.44 14.90 6.41
CA THR A 170 -8.07 15.14 7.70
C THR A 170 -8.25 13.84 8.48
N LYS A 171 -8.29 13.94 9.82
CA LYS A 171 -8.68 12.83 10.68
C LYS A 171 -10.19 12.61 10.56
N PRO A 172 -10.67 11.40 10.20
CA PRO A 172 -12.10 11.12 10.18
C PRO A 172 -12.69 11.16 11.59
N ASN A 173 -13.91 11.66 11.74
CA ASN A 173 -14.66 11.66 12.99
C ASN A 173 -15.51 10.36 13.12
N PRO A 174 -15.17 9.41 14.01
CA PRO A 174 -15.92 8.15 14.12
C PRO A 174 -17.36 8.32 14.65
N GLU A 175 -17.68 9.46 15.26
CA GLU A 175 -19.04 9.75 15.75
C GLU A 175 -20.03 10.03 14.61
N GLU A 176 -19.53 10.36 13.42
CA GLU A 176 -20.33 10.63 12.21
C GLU A 176 -20.57 9.37 11.37
N LEU A 177 -20.10 8.21 11.82
CA LEU A 177 -20.32 6.95 11.14
C LEU A 177 -21.80 6.59 11.11
N LEU A 178 -22.32 6.30 9.91
CA LEU A 178 -23.62 5.68 9.76
C LEU A 178 -23.61 4.27 10.38
N PRO A 179 -24.78 3.76 10.80
CA PRO A 179 -24.91 2.39 11.28
C PRO A 179 -24.27 1.39 10.30
N PHE A 180 -23.51 0.45 10.85
CA PHE A 180 -22.93 -0.63 10.07
C PHE A 180 -24.03 -1.54 9.53
N ILE A 181 -24.02 -1.79 8.22
CA ILE A 181 -24.97 -2.67 7.54
C ILE A 181 -24.28 -3.92 6.98
N ASP A 182 -25.03 -5.00 6.83
CA ASP A 182 -24.59 -6.22 6.18
C ASP A 182 -24.86 -6.13 4.67
N PRO A 183 -23.83 -6.17 3.79
CA PRO A 183 -24.01 -6.25 2.35
C PRO A 183 -24.53 -7.62 1.87
N GLU A 184 -24.75 -8.57 2.78
CA GLU A 184 -25.30 -9.91 2.55
C GLU A 184 -24.46 -10.69 1.53
N LEU A 185 -23.14 -10.71 1.73
CA LEU A 185 -22.21 -11.33 0.79
C LEU A 185 -22.28 -12.86 0.84
N LYS A 186 -22.36 -13.46 -0.34
CA LYS A 186 -22.34 -14.92 -0.55
C LYS A 186 -20.98 -15.39 -1.02
N ALA A 187 -20.71 -16.68 -0.82
CA ALA A 187 -19.51 -17.30 -1.37
C ALA A 187 -19.45 -17.06 -2.89
N GLY A 188 -18.34 -16.49 -3.37
CA GLY A 188 -18.10 -16.17 -4.77
C GLY A 188 -18.57 -14.78 -5.22
N ASP A 189 -19.18 -13.97 -4.35
CA ASP A 189 -19.40 -12.55 -4.62
C ASP A 189 -18.07 -11.77 -4.61
N LEU A 190 -18.04 -10.61 -5.25
CA LEU A 190 -16.97 -9.63 -5.13
C LEU A 190 -17.54 -8.35 -4.50
N LEU A 191 -16.97 -7.96 -3.36
CA LEU A 191 -17.17 -6.64 -2.76
C LEU A 191 -15.93 -5.79 -3.09
N VAL A 192 -16.15 -4.63 -3.72
CA VAL A 192 -15.09 -3.62 -3.94
C VAL A 192 -15.37 -2.46 -3.00
N VAL A 193 -14.38 -2.06 -2.21
CA VAL A 193 -14.52 -1.06 -1.14
C VAL A 193 -13.44 0.00 -1.28
N ASN A 194 -13.84 1.27 -1.18
CA ASN A 194 -12.91 2.39 -1.12
C ASN A 194 -12.02 2.32 0.14
N GLU A 195 -10.76 2.72 0.01
CA GLU A 195 -9.73 2.74 1.06
C GLU A 195 -10.15 3.38 2.40
N HIS A 196 -11.05 4.36 2.37
CA HIS A 196 -11.50 5.12 3.53
C HIS A 196 -12.80 4.60 4.16
N VAL A 197 -13.44 3.58 3.59
CA VAL A 197 -14.67 3.03 4.17
C VAL A 197 -14.36 2.30 5.47
N TRP A 198 -15.10 2.70 6.50
CA TRP A 198 -15.12 2.01 7.77
C TRP A 198 -15.91 0.72 7.67
N HIS A 199 -15.30 -0.35 8.17
CA HIS A 199 -15.88 -1.68 8.15
C HIS A 199 -15.60 -2.42 9.47
N LYS A 200 -16.37 -3.47 9.72
CA LYS A 200 -16.30 -4.31 10.92
C LYS A 200 -16.57 -5.76 10.55
N ALA A 201 -15.82 -6.69 11.13
CA ALA A 201 -16.01 -8.12 10.89
C ALA A 201 -16.25 -8.83 12.23
N PRO A 202 -17.46 -8.80 12.79
CA PRO A 202 -17.75 -9.48 14.06
C PRO A 202 -17.59 -10.99 13.92
N ALA A 203 -17.40 -11.67 15.06
CA ALA A 203 -17.41 -13.12 15.12
C ALA A 203 -18.79 -13.69 14.73
N GLY A 204 -18.80 -14.87 14.12
CA GLY A 204 -19.99 -15.68 13.91
C GLY A 204 -20.21 -16.70 15.04
N THR A 205 -21.22 -17.54 14.85
CA THR A 205 -21.58 -18.66 15.74
C THR A 205 -21.24 -20.04 15.16
N THR A 206 -20.72 -20.09 13.94
CA THR A 206 -20.42 -21.35 13.23
C THR A 206 -19.33 -22.18 13.93
N THR A 207 -19.35 -23.48 13.66
CA THR A 207 -18.26 -24.42 13.97
C THR A 207 -17.37 -24.69 12.75
N GLU A 208 -17.58 -24.00 11.64
CA GLU A 208 -16.75 -24.11 10.44
C GLU A 208 -15.79 -22.92 10.28
N ASN A 209 -14.79 -23.06 9.41
CA ASN A 209 -13.86 -21.98 9.10
C ASN A 209 -14.53 -20.93 8.20
N ARG A 210 -14.47 -19.66 8.58
CA ARG A 210 -14.82 -18.53 7.70
C ARG A 210 -13.60 -18.18 6.84
N CYS A 211 -13.77 -18.16 5.53
CA CYS A 211 -12.66 -17.95 4.60
C CYS A 211 -12.98 -16.90 3.51
N GLY A 212 -11.97 -16.14 3.10
CA GLY A 212 -12.11 -15.17 2.00
C GLY A 212 -10.77 -14.68 1.46
N ILE A 213 -10.80 -14.13 0.26
CA ILE A 213 -9.71 -13.36 -0.34
C ILE A 213 -9.94 -11.87 -0.08
N PHE A 214 -8.88 -11.14 0.20
CA PHE A 214 -8.86 -9.76 0.69
C PHE A 214 -7.69 -9.02 0.02
N ASN A 215 -7.76 -8.85 -1.29
CA ASN A 215 -6.68 -8.25 -2.06
C ASN A 215 -6.82 -6.73 -2.14
N LYS A 216 -5.69 -6.04 -2.21
CA LYS A 216 -5.66 -4.58 -2.34
C LYS A 216 -4.97 -4.18 -3.62
N TYR A 217 -5.54 -3.19 -4.29
CA TYR A 217 -5.04 -2.68 -5.55
C TYR A 217 -4.99 -1.16 -5.52
N CYS A 218 -3.87 -0.56 -5.91
CA CYS A 218 -3.76 0.89 -6.09
C CYS A 218 -3.71 1.27 -7.56
N ALA A 219 -4.12 2.50 -7.86
CA ALA A 219 -3.88 3.10 -9.17
C ALA A 219 -2.37 3.17 -9.45
N VAL A 220 -1.98 2.98 -10.72
CA VAL A 220 -0.56 3.00 -11.14
C VAL A 220 0.13 4.35 -10.90
N ASP A 221 -0.64 5.43 -10.87
CA ASP A 221 -0.17 6.78 -10.60
C ASP A 221 -0.20 7.18 -9.12
N ALA A 222 -0.64 6.30 -8.22
CA ALA A 222 -0.76 6.56 -6.79
C ALA A 222 0.06 5.56 -5.98
N PRO A 223 1.40 5.62 -6.03
CA PRO A 223 2.24 4.69 -5.28
C PRO A 223 1.99 4.79 -3.77
N PRO A 224 2.08 3.68 -3.01
CA PRO A 224 2.00 3.73 -1.56
C PRO A 224 3.10 4.60 -0.97
N ALA A 225 2.75 5.51 -0.06
CA ALA A 225 3.72 6.43 0.52
C ALA A 225 4.85 5.69 1.29
N ALA A 226 4.56 4.54 1.88
CA ALA A 226 5.53 3.67 2.55
C ALA A 226 6.33 2.75 1.60
N GLY A 227 6.12 2.88 0.30
CA GLY A 227 6.71 2.04 -0.75
C GLY A 227 5.92 0.77 -1.03
N TYR A 228 6.18 0.14 -2.17
CA TYR A 228 5.51 -1.11 -2.55
C TYR A 228 5.97 -2.29 -1.70
N TYR A 229 5.07 -3.26 -1.49
CA TYR A 229 5.43 -4.58 -1.00
C TYR A 229 6.30 -5.30 -2.04
N PRO A 230 7.45 -5.89 -1.66
CA PRO A 230 8.35 -6.55 -2.60
C PRO A 230 7.85 -7.96 -2.97
N TYR A 231 7.27 -8.08 -4.16
CA TYR A 231 6.92 -9.39 -4.71
C TYR A 231 8.15 -10.13 -5.24
N SER A 232 8.19 -11.45 -5.09
CA SER A 232 9.25 -12.31 -5.61
C SER A 232 9.03 -12.64 -7.10
N PRO A 233 10.08 -13.03 -7.84
CA PRO A 233 9.97 -13.61 -9.18
C PRO A 233 9.01 -14.80 -9.23
N ASP A 234 9.00 -15.67 -8.22
CA ASP A 234 8.04 -16.79 -8.14
C ASP A 234 6.58 -16.29 -8.09
N ALA A 235 6.32 -15.19 -7.38
CA ALA A 235 4.99 -14.58 -7.31
C ALA A 235 4.60 -13.93 -8.65
N LEU A 236 5.56 -13.29 -9.33
CA LEU A 236 5.37 -12.74 -10.67
C LEU A 236 5.10 -13.85 -11.70
N ASP A 237 5.86 -14.95 -11.66
CA ASP A 237 5.78 -16.06 -12.61
C ASP A 237 4.56 -16.96 -12.38
N ALA A 238 3.93 -16.89 -11.20
CA ALA A 238 2.66 -17.55 -10.94
C ALA A 238 1.46 -16.89 -11.64
N LEU A 239 1.60 -15.65 -12.12
CA LEU A 239 0.58 -14.93 -12.88
C LEU A 239 0.69 -15.22 -14.37
N SER A 240 -0.42 -15.04 -15.11
CA SER A 240 -0.38 -15.06 -16.57
C SER A 240 0.51 -13.93 -17.13
N ASP A 241 0.95 -14.06 -18.39
CA ASP A 241 1.76 -13.02 -19.05
C ASP A 241 1.07 -11.64 -19.03
N ASN A 242 -0.25 -11.60 -19.17
CA ASN A 242 -1.03 -10.36 -19.06
C ASN A 242 -1.16 -9.90 -17.60
N GLY A 243 -1.24 -10.83 -16.65
CA GLY A 243 -1.35 -10.56 -15.23
C GLY A 243 -0.11 -9.95 -14.61
N LYS A 244 1.09 -10.27 -15.14
CA LYS A 244 2.37 -9.73 -14.64
C LYS A 244 2.38 -8.20 -14.52
N ARG A 245 1.56 -7.50 -15.33
CA ARG A 245 1.40 -6.04 -15.27
C ARG A 245 0.90 -5.50 -13.92
N ILE A 246 0.24 -6.33 -13.10
CA ILE A 246 -0.30 -5.88 -11.80
C ILE A 246 0.77 -5.87 -10.71
N ILE A 247 1.96 -6.44 -10.94
CA ILE A 247 3.05 -6.43 -9.97
C ILE A 247 3.93 -5.20 -10.22
N PRO A 248 3.95 -4.21 -9.31
CA PRO A 248 4.65 -2.94 -9.54
C PRO A 248 6.17 -3.06 -9.40
N VAL A 249 6.63 -3.90 -8.47
CA VAL A 249 8.04 -4.16 -8.19
C VAL A 249 8.23 -5.65 -7.97
N CYS A 250 9.33 -6.19 -8.49
CA CYS A 250 9.64 -7.61 -8.41
C CYS A 250 11.14 -7.81 -8.17
N PHE A 251 11.50 -8.23 -6.95
CA PHE A 251 12.88 -8.54 -6.59
C PHE A 251 12.93 -9.50 -5.39
N ASP A 252 13.90 -10.41 -5.38
CA ASP A 252 14.19 -11.30 -4.23
C ASP A 252 15.25 -10.75 -3.28
N LYS A 253 15.95 -9.70 -3.71
CA LYS A 253 17.01 -9.09 -2.90
C LYS A 253 16.41 -8.29 -1.74
N PRO A 254 17.03 -8.30 -0.55
CA PRO A 254 16.58 -7.45 0.54
C PRO A 254 16.76 -5.96 0.20
N ILE A 255 15.89 -5.11 0.76
CA ILE A 255 16.10 -3.66 0.78
C ILE A 255 17.18 -3.39 1.84
N THR A 256 18.43 -3.25 1.39
CA THR A 256 19.63 -3.11 2.24
C THR A 256 20.03 -1.67 2.47
N THR A 257 19.55 -0.74 1.65
CA THR A 257 19.84 0.69 1.81
C THR A 257 18.60 1.52 1.55
N THR A 258 18.62 2.75 2.07
CA THR A 258 17.56 3.72 1.86
C THR A 258 18.18 5.11 1.69
N ARG A 259 17.52 5.95 0.90
CA ARG A 259 17.95 7.31 0.59
C ARG A 259 16.78 8.28 0.62
N LEU A 260 17.04 9.53 0.98
CA LEU A 260 16.04 10.58 1.05
C LEU A 260 16.41 11.74 0.14
N LEU A 261 15.55 12.03 -0.83
CA LEU A 261 15.55 13.30 -1.55
C LEU A 261 14.92 14.37 -0.65
N ILE A 262 15.74 15.31 -0.18
CA ILE A 262 15.28 16.46 0.61
C ILE A 262 15.19 17.68 -0.30
N GLU A 263 13.98 18.19 -0.49
CA GLU A 263 13.69 19.38 -1.28
C GLU A 263 13.37 20.58 -0.38
N SER A 264 14.10 21.69 -0.59
CA SER A 264 13.76 22.98 -0.02
C SER A 264 12.93 23.80 -1.00
N LEU A 265 11.82 24.33 -0.49
CA LEU A 265 10.88 25.20 -1.19
C LEU A 265 10.97 26.67 -0.71
N SER A 266 12.05 27.04 -0.03
CA SER A 266 12.20 28.39 0.57
C SER A 266 12.57 29.49 -0.44
N GLY A 267 13.08 29.12 -1.62
CA GLY A 267 13.52 30.03 -2.67
C GLY A 267 12.58 30.15 -3.88
N GLN A 268 13.04 30.87 -4.91
CA GLN A 268 12.35 30.95 -6.21
C GLN A 268 12.39 29.64 -7.01
N GLU A 269 13.45 28.85 -6.78
CA GLU A 269 13.64 27.53 -7.39
C GLU A 269 13.88 26.50 -6.30
N SER A 270 13.38 25.28 -6.52
CA SER A 270 13.63 24.14 -5.65
C SER A 270 15.13 23.83 -5.58
N ARG A 271 15.58 23.49 -4.38
CA ARG A 271 16.95 23.01 -4.13
C ARG A 271 16.92 21.66 -3.45
N PHE A 272 17.92 20.84 -3.73
CA PHE A 272 18.05 19.48 -3.24
C PHE A 272 19.36 19.32 -2.45
N LEU A 273 19.26 18.74 -1.25
CA LEU A 273 20.42 18.51 -0.39
C LEU A 273 21.12 17.21 -0.81
N LEU A 274 22.42 17.29 -1.10
CA LEU A 274 23.28 16.13 -1.35
C LEU A 274 24.40 16.03 -0.31
N HIS A 275 24.86 14.80 -0.09
CA HIS A 275 26.04 14.45 0.70
C HIS A 275 27.24 14.17 -0.23
N HIS A 276 28.39 14.75 0.05
CA HIS A 276 29.65 14.47 -0.59
C HIS A 276 30.34 13.32 0.13
N ASN A 277 30.39 12.17 -0.52
CA ASN A 277 31.10 11.03 -0.01
C ASN A 277 32.61 11.22 -0.22
N VAL A 278 33.34 11.55 0.84
CA VAL A 278 34.77 11.90 0.78
C VAL A 278 35.65 10.73 0.31
N GLU A 279 35.23 9.49 0.58
CA GLU A 279 35.99 8.29 0.19
C GLU A 279 35.93 8.02 -1.32
N THR A 280 34.76 8.24 -1.92
CA THR A 280 34.52 8.01 -3.35
C THR A 280 34.63 9.27 -4.20
N GLY A 281 34.56 10.45 -3.57
CA GLY A 281 34.54 11.76 -4.21
C GLY A 281 33.21 12.11 -4.89
N THR A 282 32.16 11.30 -4.72
CA THR A 282 30.87 11.48 -5.43
C THR A 282 29.80 12.11 -4.54
N TRP A 283 28.82 12.75 -5.17
CA TRP A 283 27.62 13.21 -4.48
C TRP A 283 26.55 12.11 -4.42
N GLU A 284 25.90 11.97 -3.28
CA GLU A 284 24.80 11.03 -3.04
C GLU A 284 23.65 11.69 -2.27
N LEU A 285 22.47 11.08 -2.32
CA LEU A 285 21.38 11.47 -1.43
C LEU A 285 21.73 11.11 0.04
N PRO A 286 21.27 11.89 1.03
CA PRO A 286 21.34 11.49 2.43
C PRO A 286 20.66 10.14 2.69
N GLY A 287 21.16 9.37 3.66
CA GLY A 287 20.61 8.06 4.01
C GLY A 287 21.69 7.06 4.41
N GLY A 288 21.40 5.76 4.26
CA GLY A 288 22.29 4.72 4.79
C GLY A 288 21.73 3.30 4.68
N GLU A 289 22.23 2.41 5.54
CA GLU A 289 21.81 1.00 5.63
C GLU A 289 20.38 0.85 6.13
N GLY A 290 19.66 -0.10 5.53
CA GLY A 290 18.20 -0.29 5.53
C GLY A 290 17.67 -1.30 6.54
N TRP A 291 17.54 -0.97 7.83
CA TRP A 291 16.75 -1.77 8.78
C TRP A 291 15.23 -1.52 8.67
N GLU A 292 14.42 -2.46 9.19
CA GLU A 292 12.95 -2.39 9.20
C GLU A 292 12.37 -2.41 10.62
N GLU A 293 11.32 -1.63 10.86
CA GLU A 293 10.63 -1.63 12.17
C GLU A 293 10.04 -3.02 12.47
N GLU A 294 10.35 -3.59 13.63
CA GLU A 294 9.81 -4.91 13.98
C GLU A 294 8.33 -4.84 14.40
N LYS A 295 7.95 -3.71 15.00
CA LYS A 295 6.62 -3.54 15.62
C LYS A 295 5.61 -3.05 14.58
N LEU A 296 4.44 -3.70 14.55
CA LEU A 296 3.29 -3.38 13.67
C LEU A 296 3.47 -3.71 12.18
N VAL A 297 4.60 -4.27 11.77
CA VAL A 297 4.85 -4.71 10.38
C VAL A 297 4.09 -6.00 10.04
N GLY A 298 4.20 -7.02 10.89
CA GLY A 298 3.57 -8.31 10.65
C GLY A 298 4.10 -8.98 9.38
N TRP A 299 3.27 -9.15 8.35
CA TRP A 299 3.68 -9.69 7.04
C TRP A 299 3.90 -8.61 5.98
N ASP A 300 3.54 -7.37 6.27
CA ASP A 300 3.51 -6.23 5.34
C ASP A 300 4.81 -5.44 5.44
N VAL A 301 5.85 -6.04 4.85
CA VAL A 301 7.22 -5.58 4.91
C VAL A 301 7.56 -4.61 3.77
N GLY A 302 8.59 -3.79 3.98
CA GLY A 302 9.25 -2.96 2.96
C GLY A 302 9.38 -1.49 3.34
N SER A 303 8.67 -1.01 4.36
CA SER A 303 8.80 0.39 4.78
C SER A 303 10.17 0.67 5.40
N ARG A 304 10.74 1.84 5.11
CA ARG A 304 12.03 2.33 5.67
C ARG A 304 11.92 3.74 6.23
N ILE A 305 10.69 4.24 6.44
CA ILE A 305 10.45 5.61 6.92
C ILE A 305 11.04 5.82 8.32
N GLY A 306 10.80 4.90 9.26
CA GLY A 306 11.30 5.03 10.64
C GLY A 306 12.83 5.10 10.72
N LEU A 307 13.52 4.27 9.94
CA LEU A 307 14.96 4.34 9.78
C LEU A 307 15.42 5.67 9.20
N LEU A 308 14.82 6.13 8.09
CA LEU A 308 15.25 7.38 7.48
C LEU A 308 15.06 8.56 8.42
N GLN A 309 14.01 8.56 9.25
CA GLN A 309 13.83 9.57 10.30
C GLN A 309 14.98 9.54 11.32
N GLU A 310 15.44 8.34 11.72
CA GLU A 310 16.61 8.20 12.58
C GLU A 310 17.89 8.72 11.89
N LEU A 311 18.10 8.36 10.63
CA LEU A 311 19.27 8.78 9.86
C LEU A 311 19.30 10.29 9.66
N THR A 312 18.18 10.93 9.27
CA THR A 312 18.16 12.39 9.10
C THR A 312 18.38 13.11 10.42
N ARG A 313 17.80 12.61 11.52
CA ARG A 313 18.03 13.19 12.85
C ARG A 313 19.49 13.08 13.27
N THR A 314 20.13 11.93 13.04
CA THR A 314 21.51 11.68 13.48
C THR A 314 22.57 12.30 12.57
N GLN A 315 22.36 12.27 11.25
CA GLN A 315 23.29 12.78 10.24
C GLN A 315 23.14 14.29 10.02
N LEU A 316 21.91 14.83 10.10
CA LEU A 316 21.60 16.21 9.71
C LEU A 316 21.05 17.06 10.87
N GLY A 317 20.69 16.46 12.01
CA GLY A 317 19.94 17.16 13.05
C GLY A 317 18.52 17.54 12.61
N LEU A 318 17.99 16.90 11.55
CA LEU A 318 16.72 17.23 10.92
C LEU A 318 15.63 16.23 11.31
N GLU A 319 14.56 16.73 11.93
CA GLU A 319 13.33 15.98 12.18
C GLU A 319 12.45 15.99 10.92
N VAL A 320 12.20 14.81 10.35
CA VAL A 320 11.38 14.65 9.13
C VAL A 320 10.03 14.04 9.48
N PRO A 321 8.92 14.81 9.47
CA PRO A 321 7.63 14.37 10.00
C PRO A 321 6.88 13.40 9.09
N TRP A 322 7.28 13.29 7.82
CA TRP A 322 6.68 12.41 6.82
C TRP A 322 7.63 12.20 5.65
N MET A 323 7.42 11.13 4.90
CA MET A 323 8.17 10.82 3.67
C MET A 323 7.22 10.21 2.64
N SER A 324 7.55 10.30 1.36
CA SER A 324 6.78 9.61 0.31
C SER A 324 7.72 8.82 -0.60
N TYR A 325 7.39 7.56 -0.87
CA TYR A 325 8.14 6.70 -1.77
C TYR A 325 8.34 7.34 -3.15
N ILE A 326 9.53 7.18 -3.73
CA ILE A 326 9.85 7.60 -5.10
C ILE A 326 10.04 6.37 -5.99
N GLU A 327 11.05 5.55 -5.67
CA GLU A 327 11.45 4.41 -6.48
C GLU A 327 12.29 3.39 -5.67
N ASP A 328 12.47 2.21 -6.25
CA ASP A 328 13.41 1.18 -5.80
C ASP A 328 14.50 0.99 -6.87
N ILE A 329 15.76 0.93 -6.44
CA ILE A 329 16.91 0.76 -7.33
C ILE A 329 17.65 -0.51 -6.94
N GLU A 330 17.68 -1.47 -7.85
CA GLU A 330 18.45 -2.69 -7.67
C GLU A 330 19.95 -2.45 -7.89
N ASN A 331 20.74 -2.82 -6.90
CA ASN A 331 22.20 -2.81 -6.92
C ASN A 331 22.75 -4.24 -6.80
N THR A 332 24.07 -4.37 -6.84
CA THR A 332 24.76 -5.66 -6.64
C THR A 332 24.41 -6.29 -5.29
N ASP A 333 24.41 -5.48 -4.22
CA ASP A 333 24.31 -5.95 -2.83
C ASP A 333 22.90 -5.94 -2.26
N GLY A 334 21.90 -5.47 -3.02
CA GLY A 334 20.52 -5.38 -2.55
C GLY A 334 19.71 -4.34 -3.30
N VAL A 335 18.60 -3.92 -2.70
CA VAL A 335 17.75 -2.82 -3.21
C VAL A 335 17.96 -1.56 -2.37
N CYS A 336 18.08 -0.42 -3.04
CA CYS A 336 18.04 0.90 -2.44
C CYS A 336 16.64 1.50 -2.62
N ARG A 337 15.93 1.74 -1.52
CA ARG A 337 14.62 2.41 -1.57
C ARG A 337 14.78 3.91 -1.39
N ILE A 338 14.20 4.69 -2.30
CA ILE A 338 14.29 6.15 -2.26
C ILE A 338 12.95 6.76 -1.85
N TYR A 339 13.00 7.70 -0.92
CA TYR A 339 11.87 8.52 -0.50
C TYR A 339 12.14 9.99 -0.81
N GLY A 340 11.09 10.80 -0.84
CA GLY A 340 11.17 12.25 -0.94
C GLY A 340 10.49 12.94 0.25
N PHE A 341 11.01 14.11 0.56
CA PHE A 341 10.50 15.03 1.56
C PHE A 341 10.70 16.47 1.07
N SER A 342 9.69 17.31 1.23
CA SER A 342 9.73 18.71 0.80
C SER A 342 9.19 19.63 1.88
N ASP A 343 9.88 20.72 2.20
CA ASP A 343 9.38 21.71 3.17
C ASP A 343 9.86 23.12 2.82
N LYS A 344 8.97 24.10 3.07
CA LYS A 344 9.24 25.55 2.89
C LYS A 344 10.06 26.13 4.05
N GLN A 345 10.04 25.47 5.20
CA GLN A 345 10.66 25.96 6.44
C GLN A 345 12.08 25.43 6.67
N LEU A 346 12.68 24.74 5.69
CA LEU A 346 14.04 24.22 5.84
C LEU A 346 15.07 25.36 5.96
N GLU A 347 15.82 25.34 7.05
CA GLU A 347 16.98 26.20 7.27
C GLU A 347 18.15 25.72 6.41
N THR A 348 18.19 26.15 5.14
CA THR A 348 19.16 25.67 4.15
C THR A 348 20.60 25.88 4.60
N ASP A 349 20.90 27.02 5.23
CA ASP A 349 22.26 27.38 5.67
C ASP A 349 22.74 26.50 6.83
N ALA A 350 21.83 26.09 7.72
CA ALA A 350 22.16 25.19 8.81
C ALA A 350 22.48 23.78 8.31
N LEU A 351 21.80 23.33 7.25
CA LEU A 351 21.98 22.01 6.64
C LEU A 351 23.16 21.95 5.65
N ALA A 352 23.58 23.09 5.10
CA ALA A 352 24.73 23.22 4.20
C ALA A 352 26.06 23.23 4.99
N ASN A 353 26.36 22.16 5.73
CA ASN A 353 27.54 22.07 6.57
C ASN A 353 28.33 20.77 6.33
N GLY A 354 29.63 20.82 6.62
CA GLY A 354 30.52 19.65 6.47
C GLY A 354 30.58 19.17 5.02
N ASN A 355 30.04 17.98 4.78
CA ASN A 355 30.00 17.34 3.47
C ASN A 355 28.65 17.51 2.76
N TYR A 356 27.79 18.43 3.19
CA TYR A 356 26.47 18.62 2.57
C TYR A 356 26.38 19.94 1.82
N ASP A 357 25.72 19.93 0.66
CA ASP A 357 25.47 21.14 -0.13
C ASP A 357 24.15 21.05 -0.90
N TRP A 358 23.63 22.22 -1.30
CA TRP A 358 22.36 22.37 -2.00
C TRP A 358 22.56 22.61 -3.49
N PHE A 359 21.78 21.88 -4.29
CA PHE A 359 21.84 21.98 -5.74
C PHE A 359 20.45 22.29 -6.29
N THR A 360 20.38 23.24 -7.22
CA THR A 360 19.22 23.39 -8.11
C THR A 360 19.17 22.22 -9.10
N LYS A 361 18.00 21.96 -9.69
CA LYS A 361 17.86 20.95 -10.75
C LYS A 361 18.85 21.17 -11.89
N SER A 362 19.02 22.43 -12.32
CA SER A 362 19.96 22.80 -13.39
C SER A 362 21.42 22.53 -13.01
N GLN A 363 21.81 22.78 -11.74
CA GLN A 363 23.14 22.43 -11.27
C GLN A 363 23.34 20.91 -11.22
N LEU A 364 22.35 20.15 -10.76
CA LEU A 364 22.43 18.68 -10.77
C LEU A 364 22.66 18.14 -12.18
N GLN A 365 21.89 18.61 -13.16
CA GLN A 365 22.04 18.21 -14.57
C GLN A 365 23.37 18.65 -15.21
N HIS A 366 24.04 19.66 -14.62
CA HIS A 366 25.35 20.11 -15.08
C HIS A 366 26.50 19.32 -14.44
N TYR A 367 26.42 19.06 -13.13
CA TYR A 367 27.44 18.34 -12.36
C TYR A 367 27.33 16.82 -12.53
N LEU A 368 26.12 16.32 -12.72
CA LEU A 368 25.79 14.91 -12.94
C LEU A 368 25.24 14.77 -14.36
N SER A 369 25.37 13.59 -14.96
CA SER A 369 24.71 13.32 -16.25
C SER A 369 23.19 13.29 -16.07
N GLU A 370 22.41 13.61 -17.11
CA GLU A 370 20.93 13.47 -17.07
C GLU A 370 20.47 12.04 -16.74
N ASN A 371 21.28 11.03 -17.09
CA ASN A 371 21.02 9.63 -16.77
C ASN A 371 21.42 9.24 -15.34
N ASP A 372 22.01 10.15 -14.58
CA ASP A 372 22.36 9.91 -13.18
C ASP A 372 21.10 9.62 -12.36
N THR A 373 21.23 8.69 -11.42
CA THR A 373 20.13 8.28 -10.55
C THR A 373 19.50 9.46 -9.82
N ILE A 374 20.29 10.40 -9.30
CA ILE A 374 19.78 11.56 -8.55
C ILE A 374 18.93 12.45 -9.47
N CYS A 375 19.38 12.70 -10.70
CA CYS A 375 18.63 13.48 -11.68
C CYS A 375 17.28 12.82 -12.01
N ARG A 376 17.26 11.50 -12.22
CA ARG A 376 16.03 10.74 -12.48
C ARG A 376 15.07 10.72 -11.27
N THR A 377 15.61 10.60 -10.06
CA THR A 377 14.82 10.70 -8.82
C THR A 377 14.17 12.07 -8.69
N VAL A 378 14.89 13.16 -8.95
CA VAL A 378 14.35 14.54 -8.95
C VAL A 378 13.25 14.72 -9.99
N GLU A 379 13.44 14.18 -11.20
CA GLU A 379 12.42 14.22 -12.24
C GLU A 379 11.15 13.44 -11.86
N THR A 380 11.31 12.26 -11.27
CA THR A 380 10.20 11.41 -10.79
C THR A 380 9.48 12.05 -9.60
N TRP A 381 10.21 12.76 -8.73
CA TRP A 381 9.63 13.52 -7.63
C TRP A 381 8.69 14.60 -8.16
N HIS A 382 9.11 15.39 -9.15
CA HIS A 382 8.35 16.50 -9.73
C HIS A 382 7.34 16.12 -10.82
N GLN A 383 7.13 14.84 -11.09
CA GLN A 383 6.19 14.40 -12.12
C GLN A 383 4.74 14.73 -11.72
N SER A 384 4.11 15.67 -12.45
CA SER A 384 2.75 16.17 -12.15
C SER A 384 1.62 15.15 -12.30
N GLY A 385 1.92 13.96 -12.83
CA GLY A 385 0.96 12.88 -13.00
C GLY A 385 0.96 11.85 -11.88
N ILE A 386 1.78 11.99 -10.83
CA ILE A 386 1.86 11.02 -9.73
C ILE A 386 1.22 11.61 -8.47
N ILE A 387 0.24 10.90 -7.91
CA ILE A 387 -0.49 11.28 -6.70
C ILE A 387 0.24 10.69 -5.49
N ARG A 388 0.91 11.55 -4.72
CA ARG A 388 1.70 11.15 -3.55
C ARG A 388 1.00 11.52 -2.24
N GLY A 389 1.07 10.62 -1.28
CA GLY A 389 0.63 10.85 0.10
C GLY A 389 1.80 10.99 1.06
N LYS A 390 1.53 11.53 2.25
CA LYS A 390 2.48 11.58 3.36
C LYS A 390 2.52 10.24 4.11
N GLY A 391 3.61 9.50 3.96
CA GLY A 391 3.90 8.29 4.71
C GLY A 391 4.43 8.59 6.11
N LYS A 392 4.24 7.64 7.03
CA LYS A 392 4.63 7.74 8.44
C LYS A 392 5.39 6.50 8.87
N ALA A 393 6.19 6.59 9.93
CA ALA A 393 6.80 5.40 10.52
C ALA A 393 5.77 4.58 11.33
N CYS A 394 6.04 3.30 11.56
CA CYS A 394 5.15 2.41 12.30
C CYS A 394 4.92 2.89 13.74
N HIS A 395 5.97 3.39 14.40
CA HIS A 395 5.85 3.98 15.73
C HIS A 395 4.93 5.23 15.78
N GLN A 396 4.71 5.90 14.64
CA GLN A 396 3.78 7.03 14.49
C GLN A 396 2.35 6.61 14.14
N SER A 397 2.02 5.32 14.14
CA SER A 397 0.69 4.80 13.75
C SER A 397 -0.51 5.42 14.48
N ARG A 398 -0.31 5.85 15.74
CA ARG A 398 -1.36 6.54 16.54
C ARG A 398 -1.53 8.02 16.19
N GLU A 399 -0.58 8.58 15.47
CA GLU A 399 -0.47 9.99 15.10
C GLU A 399 -0.50 10.16 13.58
N GLN A 400 -1.09 9.20 12.85
CA GLN A 400 -1.05 9.22 11.39
C GLN A 400 -1.73 10.46 10.78
N PHE A 401 -2.67 11.10 11.49
CA PHE A 401 -3.38 12.31 11.08
C PHE A 401 -2.99 13.56 11.89
N ALA A 402 -1.88 13.50 12.63
CA ALA A 402 -1.42 14.60 13.48
C ALA A 402 -0.77 15.73 12.69
#